data_AF-A0A534TDU3-F1
#
_entry.id   AF-A0A534TDU3-F1
#
_cell.length_a   1.000
_cell.length_b   1.000
_cell.length_c   1.000
_cell.angle_alpha   90.00
_cell.angle_beta   90.00
_cell.angle_gamma   90.00
#
_symmetry.space_group_name_H-M   'P 1'
#
loop_
_entity.id
_entity.type
_entity.pdbx_description
1 polymer ?
#
loop_
_entity_poly.entity_id
_entity_poly.type
_entity_poly.pdbx_seq_one_letter_code
_entity_poly.pdbx_strand_id
1 'polypeptide(L)' 'DGKKAQDAVDADVHEAAALGINSTPTFFVNGRRLSGALAPADLKQAIDGALGANR' A
#
# COMPACT_ATOMS: atom_id res chain seq x y z
N ASP A 1 15.07 -21.20 -9.04
CA ASP A 1 14.03 -20.41 -8.34
C ASP A 1 14.13 -18.88 -8.45
N GLY A 2 15.17 -18.30 -9.09
CA GLY A 2 15.24 -16.83 -9.28
C GLY A 2 14.28 -16.24 -10.32
N LYS A 3 14.01 -16.95 -11.43
CA LYS A 3 13.10 -16.48 -12.49
C LYS A 3 11.68 -16.24 -11.98
N LYS A 4 11.16 -17.15 -11.15
CA LYS A 4 9.83 -17.02 -10.56
C LYS A 4 9.73 -15.82 -9.61
N ALA A 5 10.79 -15.56 -8.84
CA ALA A 5 10.85 -14.38 -7.96
C ALA A 5 10.89 -13.08 -8.77
N GLN A 6 11.67 -13.05 -9.87
CA GLN A 6 11.70 -11.91 -10.78
C GLN A 6 10.32 -11.64 -11.39
N ASP A 7 9.63 -12.69 -11.86
CA ASP A 7 8.30 -12.55 -12.46
C ASP A 7 7.26 -11.99 -11.47
N ALA A 8 7.37 -12.35 -10.18
CA ALA A 8 6.52 -11.80 -9.14
C ALA A 8 6.82 -10.30 -8.89
N VAL A 9 8.10 -9.93 -8.81
CA VAL A 9 8.52 -8.52 -8.65
C VAL A 9 8.05 -7.67 -9.83
N ASP A 10 8.19 -8.17 -11.05
CA ASP A 10 7.76 -7.45 -12.25
C ASP A 10 6.24 -7.26 -12.26
N ALA A 11 5.46 -8.27 -11.83
CA ALA A 11 4.02 -8.17 -11.69
C ALA A 11 3.60 -7.10 -10.67
N ASP A 12 4.25 -7.05 -9.51
CA ASP A 12 3.99 -6.04 -8.47
C ASP A 12 4.30 -4.61 -8.98
N VAL A 13 5.41 -4.45 -9.73
CA VAL A 13 5.77 -3.16 -10.35
C VAL A 13 4.74 -2.73 -11.40
N HIS A 14 4.25 -3.66 -12.22
CA HIS A 14 3.20 -3.37 -13.20
C HIS A 14 1.88 -2.97 -12.55
N GLU A 15 1.48 -3.63 -11.45
CA GLU A 15 0.30 -3.25 -10.69
C GLU A 15 0.44 -1.85 -10.10
N ALA A 16 1.58 -1.53 -9.49
CA ALA A 16 1.86 -0.20 -8.96
C ALA A 16 1.74 0.88 -10.03
N ALA A 17 2.31 0.64 -11.22
CA ALA A 17 2.22 1.55 -12.35
C ALA A 17 0.77 1.73 -12.85
N ALA A 18 0.00 0.64 -12.95
CA ALA A 18 -1.41 0.69 -13.35
C ALA A 18 -2.27 1.48 -12.36
N LEU A 19 -1.92 1.43 -11.06
CA LEU A 19 -2.54 2.25 -10.02
C LEU A 19 -1.99 3.69 -9.98
N GLY A 20 -1.01 4.05 -10.81
CA GLY A 20 -0.38 5.37 -10.81
C GLY A 20 0.46 5.65 -9.55
N ILE A 21 1.07 4.61 -8.99
CA ILE A 21 2.00 4.70 -7.86
C ILE A 21 3.41 4.88 -8.41
N ASN A 22 4.11 5.92 -7.97
CA ASN A 22 5.44 6.28 -8.45
C ASN A 22 6.50 6.40 -7.35
N SER A 23 6.11 6.13 -6.09
CA SER A 23 7.00 6.28 -4.94
C SER A 23 6.59 5.35 -3.80
N THR A 24 7.57 5.04 -2.97
CA THR A 24 7.41 4.24 -1.76
C THR A 24 7.78 5.07 -0.52
N PRO A 25 7.20 4.78 0.66
CA PRO A 25 6.10 3.84 0.85
C PRO A 25 4.76 4.42 0.37
N THR A 26 3.88 3.55 -0.16
CA THR A 26 2.48 3.85 -0.47
C THR A 26 1.63 2.71 0.10
N PHE A 27 0.59 3.02 0.85
CA PHE A 27 -0.33 2.05 1.45
C PHE A 27 -1.76 2.24 0.93
N PHE A 28 -2.55 1.19 0.98
CA PHE A 28 -4.00 1.26 0.82
C PHE A 28 -4.67 0.68 2.06
N VAL A 29 -5.58 1.45 2.66
CA VAL A 29 -6.42 1.00 3.78
C VAL A 29 -7.87 1.05 3.32
N ASN A 30 -8.49 -0.12 3.13
CA ASN A 30 -9.84 -0.27 2.55
C ASN A 30 -10.04 0.57 1.27
N GLY A 31 -9.07 0.49 0.33
CA GLY A 31 -9.11 1.22 -0.93
C GLY A 31 -8.68 2.69 -0.84
N ARG A 32 -8.47 3.24 0.36
CA ARG A 32 -7.98 4.62 0.54
C ARG A 32 -6.45 4.65 0.46
N ARG A 33 -5.92 5.39 -0.53
CA ARG A 33 -4.48 5.58 -0.74
C ARG A 33 -3.87 6.49 0.33
N LEU A 34 -2.72 6.07 0.87
CA LEU A 34 -1.87 6.83 1.79
C LEU A 34 -0.46 6.85 1.20
N SER A 35 0.06 8.03 0.86
CA SER A 35 1.33 8.17 0.14
C SER A 35 2.41 8.77 1.05
N GLY A 36 3.62 8.23 0.96
CA GLY A 36 4.80 8.71 1.67
C GLY A 36 5.01 8.05 3.04
N ALA A 37 6.16 8.35 3.63
CA ALA A 37 6.56 7.86 4.95
C ALA A 37 5.74 8.55 6.06
N LEU A 38 4.56 8.00 6.33
CA LEU A 38 3.70 8.44 7.44
C LEU A 38 4.31 8.06 8.80
N ALA A 39 4.00 8.85 9.84
CA ALA A 39 4.30 8.42 11.19
C ALA A 39 3.44 7.19 11.53
N PRO A 40 3.91 6.26 12.39
CA PRO A 40 3.12 5.10 12.78
C PRO A 40 1.73 5.45 13.36
N ALA A 41 1.61 6.58 14.05
CA ALA A 41 0.35 7.07 14.59
C ALA A 41 -0.67 7.43 13.49
N ASP A 42 -0.23 8.04 12.38
CA ASP A 42 -1.09 8.42 11.27
C ASP A 42 -1.63 7.18 10.55
N LEU A 43 -0.76 6.19 10.33
CA LEU A 43 -1.18 4.91 9.75
C LEU A 43 -2.17 4.18 10.68
N LYS A 44 -1.91 4.18 11.99
CA LYS A 44 -2.83 3.61 12.99
C LYS A 44 -4.20 4.29 12.94
N GLN A 45 -4.24 5.62 12.90
CA GLN A 45 -5.50 6.37 12.80
C GLN A 45 -6.27 6.02 11.53
N ALA A 46 -5.58 5.85 10.40
CA ALA A 46 -6.23 5.44 9.16
C ALA A 46 -6.85 4.04 9.26
N ILE A 47 -6.15 3.09 9.89
CA ILE A 47 -6.63 1.72 10.14
C ILE A 47 -7.82 1.73 11.11
N ASP A 48 -7.71 2.41 12.25
CA ASP A 48 -8.77 2.50 13.26
C ASP A 48 -10.05 3.10 12.66
N GLY A 49 -9.92 4.14 11.83
CA GLY A 49 -11.04 4.72 11.10
C GLY A 49 -11.68 3.76 10.10
N ALA A 50 -10.88 2.91 9.44
CA ALA A 50 -11.36 1.92 8.48
C ALA A 50 -12.02 0.70 9.13
N LEU A 51 -11.61 0.35 10.35
CA LEU A 51 -12.26 -0.67 11.18
C LEU A 51 -13.55 -0.17 11.85
N GLY A 52 -13.85 1.13 11.71
CA GLY A 52 -15.07 1.73 12.22
C GLY A 52 -15.06 1.86 13.74
N ALA A 53 -14.03 2.51 14.29
CA ALA A 53 -13.88 2.82 15.72
C ALA A 53 -15.24 3.12 16.38
N ASN A 54 -15.78 2.07 17.01
CA ASN A 54 -17.07 1.92 17.69
C ASN A 54 -18.33 2.15 16.84
N ARG A 55 -19.01 1.05 16.47
CA ARG A 55 -20.48 1.03 16.63
C ARG A 55 -20.82 1.02 18.12
#